data_AF-A0A7K3J2A1-F1
#
_entry.id   AF-A0A7K3J2A1-F1
#
_cell.length_a   1.000
_cell.length_b   1.000
_cell.length_c   1.000
_cell.angle_alpha   90.00
_cell.angle_beta   90.00
_cell.angle_gamma   90.00
#
_symmetry.space_group_name_H-M   'P 1'
#
loop_
_entity.id
_entity.type
_entity.pdbx_description
1 polymer ?
#
loop_
_entity_poly.entity_id
_entity_poly.type
_entity_poly.pdbx_seq_one_letter_code
_entity_poly.pdbx_strand_id
1 'polypeptide(L)' 'MTIPSQIYLYRIIHIDNLSYVLRVNEITCPSHCEANPDYINIGDNSLIEHRRTMPMPSATE' A
#
# COMPACT_ATOMS: atom_id res chain seq x y z
N MET A 1 16.79 -20.98 13.52
CA MET A 1 16.35 -19.84 12.70
C MET A 1 16.44 -18.60 13.57
N THR A 2 17.15 -17.57 13.13
CA THR A 2 17.27 -16.30 13.84
C THR A 2 16.13 -15.39 13.42
N ILE A 3 15.34 -14.91 14.39
CA ILE A 3 14.30 -13.91 14.12
C ILE A 3 15.01 -12.58 13.84
N PRO A 4 14.73 -11.88 12.72
CA PRO A 4 15.33 -10.57 12.44
C PRO A 4 14.94 -9.54 13.50
N SER A 5 15.82 -8.57 13.74
CA SER A 5 15.49 -7.39 14.54
C SER A 5 14.33 -6.61 13.92
N GLN A 6 13.46 -6.05 14.75
CA GLN A 6 12.34 -5.24 14.31
C GLN A 6 12.83 -3.94 13.64
N ILE A 7 12.26 -3.62 12.47
CA ILE A 7 12.51 -2.37 11.74
C ILE A 7 11.17 -1.67 11.53
N TYR A 8 11.09 -0.39 11.87
CA TYR A 8 9.89 0.42 11.64
C TYR A 8 9.93 1.05 10.25
N LEU A 9 8.94 0.72 9.42
CA LEU A 9 8.71 1.38 8.15
C LEU A 9 7.63 2.44 8.34
N TYR A 10 7.98 3.69 8.07
CA TYR A 10 7.05 4.81 8.22
C TYR A 10 5.99 4.85 7.12
N ARG A 11 6.38 4.55 5.87
CA ARG A 11 5.47 4.48 4.71
C ARG A 11 6.10 3.76 3.53
N ILE A 12 5.27 3.11 2.72
CA ILE A 12 5.63 2.51 1.43
C ILE A 12 4.79 3.23 0.35
N ILE A 13 5.42 3.64 -0.75
CA ILE A 13 4.77 4.34 -1.88
C ILE A 13 5.22 3.73 -3.22
N HIS A 14 4.46 3.99 -4.29
CA HIS A 14 4.90 3.66 -5.64
C HIS A 14 6.07 4.57 -6.03
N ILE A 15 7.09 4.03 -6.70
CA ILE A 15 8.31 4.78 -7.06
C ILE A 15 7.98 6.00 -7.94
N ASP A 16 6.98 5.89 -8.80
CA ASP A 16 6.58 6.98 -9.70
C ASP A 16 5.96 8.19 -8.96
N ASN A 17 5.45 7.99 -7.75
CA ASN A 17 4.96 9.10 -6.92
C ASN A 17 6.11 9.93 -6.33
N LEU A 18 7.35 9.41 -6.34
CA LEU A 18 8.51 10.05 -5.68
C LEU A 18 8.79 11.45 -6.24
N SER A 19 8.71 11.62 -7.56
CA SER A 19 8.95 12.90 -8.22
C SER A 19 7.99 13.99 -7.74
N TYR A 20 6.70 13.64 -7.59
CA TYR A 20 5.69 14.53 -7.03
C TYR A 20 6.02 14.86 -5.57
N VAL A 21 6.25 13.85 -4.73
CA VAL A 21 6.53 14.04 -3.31
C VAL A 21 7.75 14.93 -3.09
N LEU A 22 8.82 14.77 -3.87
CA LEU A 22 10.01 15.63 -3.78
C LEU A 22 9.74 17.07 -4.23
N ARG A 23 8.81 17.28 -5.17
CA ARG A 23 8.44 18.61 -5.67
C ARG A 23 7.57 19.38 -4.71
N VAL A 24 6.56 18.73 -4.13
CA VAL A 24 5.55 19.39 -3.27
C VAL A 24 5.96 19.29 -1.79
N ASN A 25 6.90 18.41 -1.46
CA ASN A 25 7.38 18.12 -0.11
C ASN A 25 6.26 17.69 0.86
N GLU A 26 5.19 17.10 0.32
CA GLU A 26 3.99 16.71 1.04
C GLU A 26 3.46 15.37 0.55
N ILE A 27 2.79 14.65 1.45
CA ILE A 27 2.04 13.43 1.16
C ILE A 27 0.67 13.57 1.79
N THR A 28 -0.37 13.57 0.97
CA THR A 28 -1.76 13.72 1.39
C THR A 28 -2.48 12.37 1.38
N CYS A 29 -3.58 12.25 2.15
CA CYS A 29 -4.47 11.10 2.03
C CYS A 29 -5.36 11.25 0.79
N PRO A 30 -5.88 10.15 0.21
CA PRO A 30 -6.76 10.23 -0.97
C PRO A 30 -8.03 11.05 -0.75
N SER A 31 -8.48 11.19 0.50
CA SER A 31 -9.65 12.00 0.89
C SER A 31 -9.33 13.47 1.17
N HIS A 32 -8.08 13.90 1.01
CA HIS A 32 -7.68 15.28 1.24
C HIS A 32 -8.11 16.17 0.07
N CYS A 33 -8.40 17.46 0.31
CA CYS A 33 -8.78 18.40 -0.75
C CYS A 33 -7.64 18.61 -1.77
N GLU A 34 -6.39 18.63 -1.29
CA GLU A 34 -5.16 18.70 -2.10
C GLU A 34 -4.60 17.30 -2.44
N ALA A 35 -5.45 16.27 -2.52
CA ALA A 35 -4.99 14.95 -2.94
C ALA A 35 -4.50 15.00 -4.39
N ASN A 36 -3.31 14.44 -4.66
CA ASN A 36 -2.83 14.32 -6.02
C ASN A 36 -3.74 13.34 -6.80
N PRO A 37 -4.47 13.80 -7.83
CA PRO A 37 -5.37 12.92 -8.60
C PRO A 37 -4.61 11.82 -9.35
N ASP A 38 -3.33 12.05 -9.64
CA ASP A 38 -2.46 11.11 -10.35
C ASP A 38 -1.68 10.18 -9.40
N TYR A 39 -2.02 10.16 -8.11
CA TYR A 39 -1.32 9.31 -7.13
C TYR A 39 -1.55 7.82 -7.41
N ILE A 40 -0.45 7.08 -7.64
CA ILE A 40 -0.50 5.65 -7.90
C ILE A 40 -0.54 4.88 -6.58
N ASN A 41 -1.64 4.17 -6.32
CA ASN A 41 -1.76 3.28 -5.17
C ASN A 41 -0.91 2.02 -5.38
N ILE A 42 -0.25 1.55 -4.32
CA ILE A 42 0.53 0.30 -4.32
C ILE A 42 -0.33 -0.95 -4.14
N GLY A 43 -1.60 -0.79 -3.73
CA GLY A 43 -2.53 -1.89 -3.54
C GLY A 43 -3.18 -2.30 -4.85
N ASP A 44 -3.14 -3.59 -5.16
CA ASP A 44 -3.89 -4.17 -6.27
C ASP A 44 -5.23 -4.69 -5.76
N ASN A 45 -6.31 -4.00 -6.13
CA ASN A 45 -7.66 -4.38 -5.75
C ASN A 45 -8.08 -5.72 -6.37
N SER A 46 -7.52 -6.11 -7.52
CA SER A 46 -7.85 -7.37 -8.17
C SER A 46 -7.45 -8.57 -7.30
N LEU A 47 -6.31 -8.47 -6.61
CA LEU A 47 -5.85 -9.48 -5.64
C LEU A 47 -6.77 -9.57 -4.42
N ILE A 48 -7.31 -8.43 -3.95
CA ILE A 48 -8.26 -8.39 -2.83
C ILE A 48 -9.58 -9.06 -3.25
N GLU A 49 -10.11 -8.71 -4.42
CA GLU A 49 -11.34 -9.32 -4.94
C GLU A 49 -11.15 -10.81 -5.22
N HIS A 50 -10.02 -11.22 -5.78
CA HIS A 50 -9.73 -12.63 -6.03
C HIS A 50 -9.74 -13.46 -4.73
N ARG A 51 -9.17 -12.93 -3.64
CA ARG A 51 -9.20 -13.59 -2.32
C ARG A 51 -10.61 -13.75 -1.76
N ARG A 52 -11.55 -12.84 -2.06
CA ARG A 52 -12.95 -13.01 -1.66
C ARG A 52 -13.60 -14.21 -2.33
N THR A 53 -13.19 -14.50 -3.57
CA THR A 53 -13.73 -15.61 -4.36
C THR A 53 -13.01 -16.95 -4.12
N MET A 54 -11.86 -16.93 -3.45
CA MET A 54 -11.05 -18.12 -3.18
C MET A 54 -10.76 -18.23 -1.68
N PRO A 55 -11.77 -18.57 -0.87
CA PRO A 55 -11.58 -18.77 0.56
C PRO A 55 -10.58 -19.92 0.77
N MET A 56 -9.57 -19.67 1.61
CA MET A 56 -8.66 -20.71 2.05
C MET A 56 -9.49 -21.81 2.72
N PRO A 57 -9.24 -23.10 2.41
CA PRO A 57 -9.87 -24.18 3.15
C PRO A 57 -9.52 -23.98 4.63
N SER A 58 -10.54 -23.77 5.47
CA SER A 58 -10.32 -23.88 6.91
C SER A 58 -9.85 -25.30 7.17
N ALA A 59 -8.69 -25.45 7.81
CA ALA A 59 -8.27 -26.74 8.33
C ALA A 59 -9.30 -27.16 9.38
N THR A 60 -10.30 -27.93 8.96
CA THR A 60 -11.25 -28.57 9.86
C THR A 60 -10.51 -29.73 10.53
N GLU A 61 -10.56 -29.74 11.87
CA GLU A 61 -10.00 -30.75 12.77
C GLU A 61 -10.49 -32.18 12.48
#